data_AF-A0A1H8WVX2-F1
#
_entry.id   AF-A0A1H8WVX2-F1
#
_cell.length_a   1.000
_cell.length_b   1.000
_cell.length_c   1.000
_cell.angle_alpha   90.00
_cell.angle_beta   90.00
_cell.angle_gamma   90.00
#
_symmetry.space_group_name_H-M   'P 1'
#
loop_
_entity.id
_entity.type
_entity.pdbx_description
1 polymer ?
#
loop_
_entity_poly.entity_id
_entity_poly.type
_entity_poly.pdbx_seq_one_letter_code
_entity_poly.pdbx_strand_id
1 'polypeptide(L)'
;MKRHEYRYVYNSLWIDEHTDVIVDCRVDSVEQRQWGYEAVVTCTGYAESQENPTATIAHADWFTQSYRYRVSENTTQRLEAKNRDPVS
;
A
#
# COMPACT_ATOMS: atom_id res chain seq x y z
N MET A 1 -13.93 6.38 -14.81
CA MET A 1 -12.94 5.41 -14.29
C MET A 1 -11.96 6.12 -13.36
N LYS A 2 -11.92 5.78 -12.07
CA LYS A 2 -10.89 6.32 -11.15
C LYS A 2 -9.59 5.56 -11.42
N ARG A 3 -8.54 6.28 -11.85
CA ARG A 3 -7.22 5.69 -12.14
C ARG A 3 -6.36 5.47 -10.90
N HIS A 4 -6.74 6.08 -9.77
CA HIS A 4 -5.99 6.05 -8.52
C HIS A 4 -6.94 5.79 -7.36
N GLU A 5 -6.46 5.02 -6.39
CA GLU A 5 -7.10 4.79 -5.10
C GLU A 5 -6.26 5.48 -4.03
N TYR A 6 -6.88 6.36 -3.25
CA TYR A 6 -6.23 7.01 -2.10
C TYR A 6 -6.69 6.32 -0.83
N ARG A 7 -5.75 6.09 0.09
CA ARG A 7 -6.03 5.49 1.40
C ARG A 7 -5.32 6.27 2.49
N TYR A 8 -6.05 6.45 3.59
CA TYR A 8 -5.50 7.00 4.81
C TYR A 8 -4.94 5.86 5.63
N VAL A 9 -3.70 6.02 6.08
CA VAL A 9 -3.06 5.12 7.03
C VAL A 9 -2.98 5.87 8.35
N TYR A 10 -3.67 5.35 9.36
CA TYR A 10 -3.79 5.97 10.68
C TYR A 10 -2.75 5.35 11.62
N ASN A 11 -1.48 5.75 11.47
CA ASN A 11 -0.50 5.59 12.54
C ASN A 11 0.15 6.92 12.95
N SER A 12 -0.42 8.04 12.49
CA SER A 12 -0.16 9.39 12.99
C SER A 12 1.30 9.85 12.95
N LEU A 13 2.17 9.18 12.18
CA LEU A 13 3.59 9.54 12.09
C LEU A 13 3.89 10.52 10.95
N TRP A 14 2.85 11.13 10.38
CA TRP A 14 3.00 12.33 9.56
C TRP A 14 3.05 13.53 10.51
N ILE A 15 4.21 13.74 11.09
CA ILE A 15 4.44 14.74 12.14
C ILE A 15 4.61 16.11 11.48
N ASP A 16 5.43 16.19 10.43
CA ASP A 16 5.75 17.38 9.65
C ASP A 16 6.52 17.01 8.36
N GLU A 17 7.26 17.97 7.80
CA GLU A 17 8.14 17.82 6.64
C GLU A 17 9.35 16.89 6.86
N HIS A 18 9.59 16.43 8.09
CA HIS A 18 10.65 15.48 8.43
C HIS A 18 10.18 14.02 8.38
N THR A 19 8.98 13.73 7.87
CA THR A 19 8.49 12.37 7.66
C THR A 19 8.75 11.88 6.23
N ASP A 20 9.55 10.83 6.10
CA ASP A 20 9.69 10.06 4.87
C ASP A 20 8.68 8.90 4.85
N VAL A 21 8.04 8.70 3.69
CA VAL A 21 7.09 7.61 3.45
C VAL A 21 7.67 6.67 2.39
N ILE A 22 7.89 5.42 2.77
CA ILE A 22 8.44 4.38 1.90
C ILE A 22 7.34 3.37 1.62
N VAL A 23 7.05 3.12 0.34
CA VAL A 23 6.07 2.14 -0.10
C VAL A 23 6.56 1.44 -1.37
N ASP A 24 6.74 0.12 -1.27
CA ASP A 24 7.12 -0.74 -2.38
C ASP A 24 6.00 -1.72 -2.68
N CYS A 25 5.64 -1.86 -3.95
CA CYS A 25 4.53 -2.70 -4.40
C CYS A 25 4.91 -3.61 -5.55
N ARG A 26 4.40 -4.84 -5.52
CA ARG A 26 4.51 -5.81 -6.61
C ARG A 26 3.12 -6.27 -7.04
N VAL A 27 2.91 -6.33 -8.36
CA VAL A 27 1.76 -7.06 -8.92
C VAL A 27 2.12 -8.54 -8.95
N ASP A 28 1.45 -9.33 -8.13
CA ASP A 28 1.76 -10.74 -7.99
C ASP A 28 1.05 -11.62 -9.02
N SER A 29 -0.15 -11.24 -9.44
CA SER A 29 -0.88 -11.93 -10.50
C SER A 29 -1.88 -11.01 -11.17
N VAL A 30 -2.17 -11.30 -12.43
CA VAL A 30 -3.27 -10.72 -13.20
C VAL A 30 -3.96 -11.84 -13.97
N GLU A 31 -5.26 -12.01 -13.75
CA GLU A 31 -6.06 -13.03 -14.41
C GLU A 31 -7.29 -12.39 -15.07
N GLN A 32 -7.54 -12.74 -16.33
CA GLN A 32 -8.78 -12.35 -17.00
C GLN A 32 -9.95 -13.19 -16.50
N ARG A 33 -11.09 -12.55 -16.28
CA ARG A 33 -12.36 -13.14 -15.87
C ARG A 33 -13.46 -12.71 -16.85
N GLN A 34 -14.58 -13.43 -16.87
CA GLN A 34 -15.72 -13.08 -17.75
C GLN A 34 -16.26 -11.65 -17.52
N TRP A 35 -16.05 -11.10 -16.32
CA TRP A 35 -16.52 -9.78 -15.91
C TRP A 35 -15.42 -8.70 -15.92
N GLY A 36 -14.16 -9.01 -16.26
CA GLY A 36 -13.04 -8.06 -16.22
C GLY A 36 -11.71 -8.73 -15.87
N TYR A 37 -10.94 -8.11 -14.97
CA TYR A 37 -9.65 -8.60 -14.50
C TYR A 37 -9.63 -8.74 -12.99
N GLU A 38 -8.93 -9.76 -12.52
CA GLU A 38 -8.59 -9.95 -11.12
C GLU A 38 -7.07 -9.79 -10.98
N ALA A 39 -6.62 -8.84 -10.15
CA ALA A 39 -5.21 -8.61 -9.88
C ALA A 39 -4.92 -8.76 -8.40
N VAL A 40 -3.82 -9.43 -8.04
CA VAL A 40 -3.32 -9.45 -6.67
C VAL A 40 -2.11 -8.55 -6.59
N VAL A 41 -2.11 -7.61 -5.64
CA VAL A 41 -1.03 -6.67 -5.38
C VAL A 41 -0.61 -6.81 -3.94
N THR A 42 0.70 -6.95 -3.71
CA THR A 42 1.30 -6.91 -2.38
C THR A 42 2.11 -5.63 -2.26
N CYS A 43 1.93 -4.92 -1.16
CA CYS A 43 2.73 -3.75 -0.83
C CYS A 43 3.30 -3.86 0.57
N THR A 44 4.53 -3.40 0.74
CA THR A 44 5.18 -3.19 2.03
C THR A 44 5.42 -1.71 2.18
N GLY A 45 5.10 -1.15 3.34
CA GLY A 45 5.33 0.27 3.55
C GLY A 45 5.45 0.65 5.00
N TYR A 46 6.18 1.73 5.23
CA TYR A 46 6.42 2.31 6.53
C TYR A 46 6.68 3.81 6.39
N ALA A 47 6.65 4.51 7.51
CA ALA A 47 7.11 5.89 7.60
C ALA A 47 8.19 6.03 8.67
N GLU A 48 9.14 6.90 8.41
CA GLU A 48 10.18 7.31 9.36
C GLU A 48 10.11 8.82 9.53
N SER A 49 10.28 9.29 10.77
CA SER A 49 10.32 10.73 11.05
C SER A 49 11.44 11.05 12.03
N GLN A 50 12.18 12.11 11.74
CA GLN A 50 13.27 12.60 12.57
C GLN A 50 13.29 14.13 12.58
N GLU A 51 12.76 14.74 13.65
CA GLU A 51 12.66 16.20 13.81
C GLU A 51 14.01 16.93 13.69
N ASN A 52 15.11 16.30 14.11
CA ASN A 52 16.46 16.85 13.97
C ASN A 52 17.53 15.73 14.02
N PRO A 53 18.77 15.97 13.57
CA PRO A 53 19.81 14.93 13.43
C PRO A 53 20.18 14.18 14.73
N THR A 54 19.83 14.73 15.89
CA THR A 54 20.08 14.13 17.21
C THR A 54 18.86 13.46 17.83
N ALA A 55 17.67 13.63 17.23
CA ALA A 55 16.44 13.01 17.69
C ALA A 55 16.43 11.52 17.36
N THR A 56 15.79 10.73 18.23
CA THR A 56 15.49 9.33 17.95
C THR A 56 14.52 9.24 16.77
N ILE A 57 14.82 8.39 15.81
CA ILE A 57 13.93 8.14 14.66
C ILE A 57 12.64 7.49 15.17
N ALA A 58 11.50 8.11 14.86
CA ALA A 58 10.19 7.54 15.06
C ALA A 58 9.84 6.68 13.83
N HIS A 59 9.38 5.45 14.06
CA HIS A 59 9.10 4.49 12.98
C HIS A 59 7.65 4.00 13.06
N ALA A 60 7.00 3.96 11.90
CA ALA A 60 5.58 3.70 11.75
C ALA A 60 5.36 2.64 10.68
N ASP A 61 5.29 1.37 11.09
CA ASP A 61 5.16 0.24 10.16
C ASP A 61 3.68 0.03 9.75
N TRP A 62 3.43 -0.11 8.45
CA TRP A 62 2.13 -0.54 7.91
C TRP A 62 2.15 -2.01 7.46
N PHE A 63 3.26 -2.69 7.67
CA PHE A 63 3.53 -4.08 7.34
C PHE A 63 3.36 -4.39 5.85
N THR A 64 3.58 -5.66 5.53
CA THR A 64 3.26 -6.21 4.21
C THR A 64 1.78 -6.57 4.16
N GLN A 65 1.07 -6.05 3.18
CA GLN A 65 -0.35 -6.30 2.95
C GLN A 65 -0.61 -6.70 1.50
N SER A 66 -1.45 -7.71 1.31
CA SER A 66 -1.87 -8.16 0.00
C SER A 66 -3.35 -7.93 -0.23
N TYR A 67 -3.69 -7.37 -1.38
CA TYR A 67 -5.07 -7.09 -1.78
C TYR A 67 -5.37 -7.68 -3.15
N ARG A 68 -6.63 -8.11 -3.30
CA ARG A 68 -7.17 -8.54 -4.58
C ARG A 68 -8.11 -7.49 -5.13
N TYR A 69 -7.80 -7.01 -6.33
CA TYR A 69 -8.59 -6.04 -7.07
C TYR A 69 -9.40 -6.74 -8.14
N ARG A 70 -10.70 -6.48 -8.16
CA ARG A 70 -11.59 -6.78 -9.29
C ARG A 70 -11.76 -5.51 -10.09
N VAL A 71 -11.22 -5.49 -11.30
CA VAL A 71 -11.21 -4.32 -12.19
C VAL A 71 -12.07 -4.62 -13.41
N SER A 72 -13.12 -3.84 -13.58
CA SER A 72 -13.95 -3.81 -14.78
C SER A 72 -14.02 -2.38 -15.32
N GLU A 73 -14.67 -2.18 -16.47
CA GLU A 73 -14.85 -0.86 -17.08
C GLU A 73 -15.48 0.16 -16.10
N ASN A 74 -16.40 -0.32 -15.25
CA ASN A 74 -17.23 0.51 -14.40
C ASN A 74 -16.94 0.37 -12.89
N THR A 75 -16.00 -0.50 -12.49
CA THR A 75 -15.77 -0.77 -11.07
C THR A 75 -14.36 -1.23 -10.76
N THR A 76 -13.84 -0.76 -9.64
CA THR A 76 -12.70 -1.34 -8.94
C THR A 76 -13.17 -1.73 -7.54
N GLN A 77 -13.20 -3.04 -7.25
CA GLN A 77 -13.48 -3.55 -5.91
C GLN A 77 -12.20 -4.13 -5.31
N ARG A 78 -11.90 -3.77 -4.07
CA ARG A 78 -10.79 -4.35 -3.30
C ARG A 78 -11.33 -5.39 -2.32
N LEU A 79 -10.64 -6.51 -2.22
CA LEU A 79 -10.90 -7.59 -1.28
C LEU A 79 -9.59 -7.94 -0.58
N GLU A 80 -9.69 -8.40 0.67
CA GLU A 80 -8.54 -8.97 1.37
C GLU A 80 -7.96 -10.16 0.59
N ALA A 81 -6.64 -10.25 0.58
CA ALA A 81 -5.92 -11.42 0.10
C ALA A 81 -4.95 -11.90 1.20
N LYS A 82 -4.54 -13.16 1.12
CA LYS A 82 -3.51 -13.66 2.04
C LYS A 82 -2.21 -12.89 1.80
N ASN A 83 -1.62 -12.36 2.86
CA ASN A 83 -0.32 -11.70 2.81
C ASN A 83 0.74 -12.62 2.21
N ARG A 84 1.58 -12.03 1.36
CA ARG A 84 2.73 -12.67 0.70
C ARG A 84 4.04 -12.11 1.26
N ASP A 85 5.16 -12.58 0.72
CA ASP A 85 6.49 -12.11 1.11
C ASP A 85 6.62 -10.59 0.90
N PRO A 86 7.37 -9.90 1.79
CA PRO A 86 7.62 -8.47 1.68
C PRO A 86 8.16 -8.05 0.31
N VAL A 87 7.89 -6.79 -0.03
CA VAL A 87 8.43 -6.11 -1.20
C VAL A 87 9.48 -5.11 -0.73
N SER A 88 10.56 -4.96 -1.50
CA SER A 88 11.73 -4.12 -1.24
C SER A 88 12.31 -3.59 -2.54
#